data_AF-A0A9N9YAV1-F1
#
_entry.id   AF-A0A9N9YAV1-F1
#
_cell.length_a   1.000
_cell.length_b   1.000
_cell.length_c   1.000
_cell.angle_alpha   90.00
_cell.angle_beta   90.00
_cell.angle_gamma   90.00
#
_symmetry.space_group_name_H-M   'P 1'
#
loop_
_entity.id
_entity.type
_entity.pdbx_description
1 polymer ?
#
loop_
_entity_poly.entity_id
_entity_poly.type
_entity_poly.pdbx_seq_one_letter_code
_entity_poly.pdbx_strand_id
1 'polypeptide(L)'
;MTENRLRVNLDISHWSVACERLLDQSDEDMQLLERIFPFVHHIHSRIGTTQSSQCPDPSDPIYQPEVQCFENIWRRVILTQVERDGPNAIITFVPEWGPYPYHPRGSVREFSEVADTEGARQQGLFERICNIAP
;
A
#
# COMPACT_ATOMS: atom_id res chain seq x y z
N MET A 1 -28.24 -10.76 -8.34
CA MET A 1 -27.95 -11.39 -7.04
C MET A 1 -26.62 -10.85 -6.56
N THR A 2 -26.58 -10.08 -5.48
CA THR A 2 -25.31 -9.65 -4.87
C THR A 2 -24.76 -10.83 -4.10
N GLU A 3 -23.96 -11.67 -4.74
CA GLU A 3 -23.19 -12.69 -4.03
C GLU A 3 -22.35 -12.01 -2.95
N ASN A 4 -22.40 -12.55 -1.74
CA ASN A 4 -21.68 -12.06 -0.57
C ASN A 4 -20.18 -12.36 -0.73
N ARG A 5 -19.50 -11.63 -1.63
CA ARG A 5 -18.07 -11.77 -1.89
C ARG A 5 -17.28 -11.16 -0.74
N LEU A 6 -16.30 -11.91 -0.23
CA LEU A 6 -15.38 -11.44 0.81
C LEU A 6 -14.68 -10.16 0.35
N ARG A 7 -14.71 -9.12 1.18
CA ARG A 7 -13.99 -7.86 0.97
C ARG A 7 -12.65 -7.92 1.70
N VAL A 8 -11.60 -7.49 1.03
CA VAL A 8 -10.22 -7.56 1.53
C VAL A 8 -9.70 -6.17 1.85
N ASN A 9 -9.00 -6.08 2.99
CA ASN A 9 -8.12 -4.97 3.33
C ASN A 9 -6.70 -5.35 2.86
N LEU A 10 -6.11 -4.55 1.97
CA LEU A 10 -4.79 -4.80 1.43
C LEU A 10 -3.73 -4.16 2.31
N ASP A 11 -2.96 -5.00 3.00
CA ASP A 11 -1.76 -4.61 3.75
C ASP A 11 -0.53 -5.34 3.18
N ILE A 12 0.23 -4.62 2.35
CA ILE A 12 1.43 -5.14 1.69
C ILE A 12 2.60 -5.27 2.69
N SER A 13 2.60 -4.44 3.74
CA SER A 13 3.68 -4.39 4.73
C SER A 13 3.77 -5.69 5.52
N HIS A 14 2.63 -6.21 5.95
CA HIS A 14 2.54 -7.48 6.66
C HIS A 14 2.88 -8.68 5.78
N TRP A 15 2.50 -8.63 4.50
CA TRP A 15 2.82 -9.70 3.58
C TRP A 15 4.32 -9.72 3.25
N SER A 16 4.92 -8.56 2.96
CA SER A 16 6.35 -8.44 2.66
C SER A 16 7.22 -8.97 3.81
N VAL A 17 6.92 -8.61 5.06
CA VAL A 17 7.70 -9.09 6.23
C VAL A 17 7.46 -10.58 6.50
N ALA A 18 6.24 -11.09 6.34
CA ALA A 18 5.94 -12.50 6.56
C ALA A 18 6.61 -13.43 5.54
N CYS A 19 6.82 -12.93 4.31
CA CYS A 19 7.53 -13.64 3.25
C CYS A 19 9.01 -13.26 3.14
N GLU A 20 9.49 -12.32 3.95
CA GLU A 20 10.84 -11.76 3.93
C GLU A 20 11.31 -11.31 2.53
N ARG A 21 10.38 -10.78 1.71
CA ARG A 21 10.64 -10.36 0.33
C ARG A 21 9.65 -9.32 -0.17
N LEU A 22 10.01 -8.59 -1.22
CA LEU A 22 9.09 -7.73 -1.96
C LEU A 22 8.18 -8.56 -2.89
N LEU A 23 6.99 -8.04 -3.18
CA LEU A 23 5.88 -8.75 -3.83
C LEU A 23 5.62 -8.29 -5.28
N ASP A 24 6.60 -7.67 -5.93
CA ASP A 24 6.53 -7.27 -7.34
C ASP A 24 7.78 -7.71 -8.13
N GLN A 25 8.48 -8.72 -7.63
CA GLN A 25 9.80 -9.11 -8.12
C GLN A 25 9.76 -10.21 -9.19
N SER A 26 8.59 -10.82 -9.41
CA SER A 26 8.40 -11.89 -10.40
C SER A 26 7.00 -11.85 -11.03
N ASP A 27 6.86 -12.51 -12.18
CA ASP A 27 5.55 -12.69 -12.82
C ASP A 27 4.57 -13.47 -11.93
N GLU A 28 5.09 -14.42 -11.14
CA GLU A 28 4.28 -15.20 -10.19
C GLU A 28 3.68 -14.31 -9.10
N ASP A 29 4.45 -13.36 -8.58
CA ASP A 29 3.97 -12.40 -7.58
C ASP A 29 2.81 -11.57 -8.13
N MET A 30 2.99 -11.04 -9.35
CA MET A 30 1.98 -10.24 -10.00
C MET A 30 0.72 -11.05 -10.30
N GLN A 31 0.84 -12.30 -10.74
CA GLN A 31 -0.31 -13.19 -10.95
C GLN A 31 -1.06 -13.48 -9.64
N LEU A 32 -0.34 -13.65 -8.52
CA LEU A 32 -0.95 -13.86 -7.21
C LEU A 32 -1.70 -12.61 -6.74
N LEU A 33 -1.10 -11.45 -6.88
CA LEU A 33 -1.71 -10.17 -6.50
C LEU A 33 -2.92 -9.82 -7.36
N GLU A 34 -2.85 -10.06 -8.68
CA GLU A 34 -3.96 -9.81 -9.61
C GLU A 34 -5.23 -10.61 -9.27
N ARG A 35 -5.09 -11.79 -8.65
CA ARG A 35 -6.23 -12.58 -8.18
C ARG A 35 -6.96 -11.93 -7.01
N ILE A 36 -6.28 -11.11 -6.21
CA ILE A 36 -6.87 -10.48 -5.02
C ILE A 36 -7.38 -9.06 -5.30
N PHE A 37 -6.82 -8.33 -6.26
CA PHE A 37 -7.17 -6.92 -6.51
C PHE A 37 -8.67 -6.65 -6.69
N PRO A 38 -9.46 -7.48 -7.42
CA PRO A 38 -10.89 -7.24 -7.58
C PRO A 38 -11.69 -7.26 -6.27
N PHE A 39 -11.12 -7.85 -5.20
CA PHE A 39 -11.75 -8.00 -3.89
C PHE A 39 -11.25 -6.97 -2.88
N VAL A 40 -10.27 -6.14 -3.23
CA VAL A 40 -9.78 -5.08 -2.34
C VAL A 40 -10.80 -3.94 -2.28
N HIS A 41 -11.05 -3.46 -1.07
CA HIS A 41 -11.95 -2.33 -0.79
C HIS A 41 -11.32 -1.27 0.14
N HIS A 42 -10.20 -1.59 0.79
CA HIS A 42 -9.47 -0.68 1.66
C HIS A 42 -7.98 -0.98 1.59
N ILE A 43 -7.14 0.05 1.68
CA ILE A 43 -5.68 -0.07 1.60
C ILE A 43 -5.06 0.39 2.92
N HIS A 44 -4.29 -0.46 3.57
CA HIS A 44 -3.30 -0.01 4.53
C HIS A 44 -2.06 0.41 3.75
N SER A 45 -1.79 1.72 3.74
CA SER A 45 -0.74 2.31 2.90
C SER A 45 0.56 2.55 3.66
N ARG A 46 0.78 1.84 4.78
CA ARG A 46 2.09 1.81 5.42
C ARG A 46 3.10 1.16 4.50
N ILE A 47 4.30 1.73 4.43
CA ILE A 47 5.45 1.09 3.79
C ILE A 47 6.24 0.35 4.86
N GLY A 48 6.45 -0.95 4.64
CA GLY A 48 7.32 -1.80 5.44
C GLY A 48 8.64 -2.07 4.73
N THR A 49 9.42 -3.01 5.25
CA THR A 49 10.59 -3.61 4.61
C THR A 49 10.44 -5.12 4.62
N THR A 50 11.41 -5.85 4.07
CA THR A 50 11.44 -7.31 4.18
C THR A 50 11.67 -7.80 5.62
N GLN A 51 12.06 -6.91 6.54
CA GLN A 51 12.45 -7.24 7.92
C GLN A 51 11.62 -6.51 8.99
N SER A 52 10.67 -5.67 8.58
CA SER A 52 9.79 -4.90 9.49
C SER A 52 8.50 -4.54 8.78
N SER A 53 7.35 -4.61 9.45
CA SER A 53 6.09 -4.12 8.89
C SER A 53 6.04 -2.59 8.76
N GLN A 54 7.01 -1.86 9.33
CA GLN A 54 7.08 -0.40 9.28
C GLN A 54 8.50 0.07 8.96
N CYS A 55 8.61 0.82 7.87
CA CYS A 55 9.79 1.60 7.52
C CYS A 55 9.87 2.85 8.43
N PRO A 56 11.06 3.20 8.97
CA PRO A 56 11.25 4.42 9.75
C PRO A 56 10.84 5.69 9.00
N ASP A 57 11.26 5.84 7.74
CA ASP A 57 11.06 7.04 6.95
C ASP A 57 11.15 6.72 5.44
N PRO A 58 10.02 6.63 4.73
CA PRO A 58 10.02 6.34 3.29
C PRO A 58 10.75 7.38 2.41
N SER A 59 11.05 8.57 2.95
CA SER A 59 11.80 9.60 2.22
C SER A 59 13.31 9.32 2.13
N ASP A 60 13.84 8.44 3.00
CA ASP A 60 15.24 8.04 2.91
C ASP A 60 15.47 7.20 1.64
N PRO A 61 16.43 7.57 0.78
CA PRO A 61 16.74 6.85 -0.46
C PRO A 61 17.01 5.35 -0.28
N ILE A 62 17.41 4.90 0.90
CA ILE A 62 17.65 3.47 1.16
C ILE A 62 16.38 2.63 1.01
N TYR A 63 15.20 3.20 1.23
CA TYR A 63 13.90 2.51 1.12
C TYR A 63 13.22 2.69 -0.23
N GLN A 64 13.91 3.26 -1.23
CA GLN A 64 13.36 3.41 -2.57
C GLN A 64 12.87 2.10 -3.20
N PRO A 65 13.53 0.94 -3.01
CA PRO A 65 13.01 -0.33 -3.50
C PRO A 65 11.63 -0.68 -2.91
N GLU A 66 11.46 -0.52 -1.60
CA GLU A 66 10.18 -0.74 -0.90
C GLU A 66 9.11 0.24 -1.39
N VAL A 67 9.44 1.54 -1.47
CA VAL A 67 8.52 2.58 -1.95
C VAL A 67 8.01 2.25 -3.36
N GLN A 68 8.92 1.90 -4.27
CA GLN A 68 8.56 1.56 -5.65
C GLN A 68 7.67 0.32 -5.72
N CYS A 69 8.01 -0.72 -4.98
CA CYS A 69 7.21 -1.95 -4.90
C CYS A 69 5.78 -1.65 -4.46
N PHE A 70 5.63 -0.93 -3.34
CA PHE A 70 4.32 -0.68 -2.74
C PHE A 70 3.47 0.23 -3.63
N GLU A 71 4.06 1.28 -4.20
CA GLU A 71 3.36 2.18 -5.12
C GLU A 71 2.93 1.52 -6.43
N ASN A 72 3.75 0.61 -6.97
CA ASN A 72 3.38 -0.17 -8.15
C ASN A 72 2.15 -1.05 -7.89
N ILE A 73 2.11 -1.70 -6.73
CA ILE A 73 0.97 -2.54 -6.33
C ILE A 73 -0.26 -1.68 -6.06
N TRP A 74 -0.13 -0.57 -5.34
CA TRP A 74 -1.24 0.37 -5.10
C TRP A 74 -1.81 0.94 -6.39
N ARG A 75 -0.93 1.29 -7.36
CA ARG A 75 -1.38 1.74 -8.69
C ARG A 75 -2.27 0.68 -9.34
N ARG A 76 -1.83 -0.58 -9.36
CA ARG A 76 -2.59 -1.66 -10.00
C ARG A 76 -3.94 -1.89 -9.34
N VAL A 77 -3.99 -1.97 -8.00
CA VAL A 77 -5.26 -2.18 -7.29
C VAL A 77 -6.22 -0.98 -7.40
N ILE A 78 -5.71 0.25 -7.44
CA ILE A 78 -6.55 1.44 -7.65
C ILE A 78 -7.14 1.41 -9.06
N LEU A 79 -6.34 1.12 -10.10
CA LEU A 79 -6.85 0.98 -11.46
C LEU A 79 -7.92 -0.11 -11.57
N THR A 80 -7.71 -1.26 -10.91
CA THR A 80 -8.73 -2.33 -10.83
C THR A 80 -10.01 -1.86 -10.13
N GLN A 81 -9.91 -1.06 -9.06
CA GLN A 81 -11.09 -0.51 -8.37
C GLN A 81 -11.84 0.50 -9.24
N VAL A 82 -11.13 1.36 -9.98
CA VAL A 82 -11.75 2.31 -10.92
C VAL A 82 -12.40 1.58 -12.09
N GLU A 83 -11.78 0.53 -12.63
CA GLU A 83 -12.38 -0.31 -13.67
C GLU A 83 -13.66 -1.01 -13.17
N ARG A 84 -13.65 -1.50 -11.92
CA ARG A 84 -14.79 -2.19 -11.29
C ARG A 84 -15.96 -1.25 -10.98
N ASP A 85 -15.67 -0.08 -10.42
CA ASP A 85 -16.68 0.81 -9.81
C ASP A 85 -16.96 2.07 -10.66
N GLY A 86 -16.19 2.29 -11.72
CA GLY A 86 -16.30 3.43 -12.64
C GLY A 86 -15.58 4.69 -12.15
N PRO A 87 -15.78 5.83 -12.84
CA PRO A 87 -15.04 7.09 -12.58
C PRO A 87 -15.33 7.71 -11.21
N ASN A 88 -16.39 7.28 -10.52
CA ASN A 88 -16.74 7.73 -9.18
C ASN A 88 -16.30 6.72 -8.09
N ALA A 89 -15.37 5.82 -8.41
CA ALA A 89 -14.83 4.85 -7.47
C ALA A 89 -14.28 5.55 -6.21
N ILE A 90 -14.69 5.06 -5.05
CA ILE A 90 -14.21 5.58 -3.76
C ILE A 90 -13.03 4.73 -3.32
N ILE A 91 -11.84 5.31 -3.36
CA ILE A 91 -10.63 4.69 -2.82
C ILE A 91 -10.48 5.10 -1.36
N THR A 92 -10.40 4.12 -0.46
CA THR A 92 -10.18 4.36 0.97
C THR A 92 -8.85 3.78 1.41
N PHE A 93 -8.11 4.53 2.24
CA PHE A 93 -6.84 4.08 2.76
C PHE A 93 -6.52 4.65 4.14
N VAL A 94 -5.55 4.05 4.82
CA VAL A 94 -4.95 4.55 6.06
C VAL A 94 -3.43 4.33 6.05
N PRO A 95 -2.59 5.35 6.30
CA PRO A 95 -1.13 5.22 6.33
C PRO A 95 -0.61 4.29 7.43
N GLU A 96 -1.33 4.12 8.53
CA GLU A 96 -1.07 3.11 9.58
C GLU A 96 0.33 3.13 10.26
N TRP A 97 1.11 4.21 10.20
CA TRP A 97 2.32 4.32 11.04
C TRP A 97 1.93 4.40 12.52
N GLY A 98 2.41 3.44 13.31
CA GLY A 98 2.10 3.32 14.74
C GLY A 98 3.31 3.56 15.64
N PRO A 99 3.11 3.79 16.95
CA PRO A 99 4.19 3.99 17.92
C PRO A 99 5.01 2.71 18.16
N TYR A 100 6.07 2.81 18.96
CA TYR A 100 6.78 1.64 19.49
C TYR A 100 5.79 0.61 20.10
N PRO A 101 5.92 -0.70 19.82
CA PRO A 101 7.08 -1.38 19.23
C PRO A 101 7.15 -1.40 17.70
N TYR A 102 6.16 -0.85 16.99
CA TYR A 102 6.14 -0.85 15.52
C TYR A 102 7.06 0.22 14.93
N HIS A 103 7.14 1.40 15.56
CA HIS A 103 8.11 2.40 15.16
C HIS A 103 9.53 2.03 15.63
N PRO A 104 10.53 2.04 14.75
CA PRO A 104 11.91 1.75 15.13
C PRO A 104 12.45 2.73 16.18
N ARG A 105 13.17 2.19 17.17
CA ARG A 105 13.86 3.02 18.16
C ARG A 105 15.01 3.75 17.48
N GLY A 106 15.08 5.07 17.66
CA GLY A 106 16.13 5.91 17.06
C GLY A 106 15.77 6.47 15.68
N SER A 107 14.53 6.32 15.20
CA SER A 107 14.03 7.07 14.05
C SER A 107 14.22 8.58 14.26
N VAL A 108 14.59 9.29 13.21
CA VAL A 108 14.77 10.75 13.22
C VAL A 108 13.43 11.47 13.37
N ARG A 109 12.37 10.87 12.82
CA ARG A 109 11.01 11.40 12.77
C ARG A 109 10.12 10.60 13.69
N GLU A 110 9.09 11.23 14.26
CA GLU A 110 8.08 10.55 15.06
C GLU A 110 7.08 9.81 14.17
N PHE A 111 6.53 8.69 14.65
CA PHE A 111 5.61 7.86 13.85
C PHE A 111 4.41 8.64 13.31
N SER A 112 3.85 9.58 14.09
CA SER A 112 2.72 10.41 13.68
C SER A 112 3.11 11.40 12.59
N GLU A 113 4.33 11.95 12.65
CA GLU A 113 4.85 12.84 11.62
C GLU A 113 5.02 12.09 10.29
N VAL A 114 5.53 10.86 10.35
CA VAL A 114 5.62 9.99 9.17
C VAL A 114 4.22 9.68 8.64
N ALA A 115 3.27 9.31 9.50
CA ALA A 115 1.88 9.04 9.13
C ALA A 115 1.22 10.21 8.39
N ASP A 116 1.36 11.43 8.93
CA ASP A 116 0.71 12.63 8.38
C ASP A 116 1.32 13.03 7.04
N THR A 117 2.65 13.03 6.95
CA THR A 117 3.37 13.40 5.71
C THR A 117 3.17 12.38 4.60
N GLU A 118 3.26 11.08 4.90
CA GLU A 118 3.00 10.03 3.93
C GLU A 118 1.52 9.99 3.55
N GLY A 119 0.60 10.23 4.49
CA GLY A 119 -0.83 10.33 4.19
C GLY A 119 -1.14 11.40 3.15
N ALA A 120 -0.56 12.60 3.30
CA ALA A 120 -0.70 13.66 2.32
C ALA A 120 -0.06 13.30 0.95
N ARG A 121 1.12 12.68 0.96
CA ARG A 121 1.82 12.25 -0.26
C ARG A 121 1.04 11.18 -1.02
N GLN A 122 0.52 10.20 -0.29
CA GLN A 122 -0.25 9.07 -0.81
C GLN A 122 -1.62 9.51 -1.32
N GLN A 123 -2.30 10.44 -0.63
CA GLN A 123 -3.52 11.07 -1.14
C GLN A 123 -3.28 11.64 -2.55
N GLY A 124 -2.25 12.49 -2.69
CA GLY A 124 -1.93 13.08 -4.00
C GLY A 124 -1.50 12.05 -5.04
N LEU A 125 -0.82 10.97 -4.64
CA LEU A 125 -0.48 9.87 -5.53
C LEU A 125 -1.73 9.13 -6.04
N PHE A 126 -2.63 8.77 -5.13
CA PHE A 126 -3.83 8.00 -5.44
C PHE A 126 -4.81 8.80 -6.31
N GLU A 127 -4.98 10.09 -6.03
CA GLU A 127 -5.73 11.01 -6.89
C GLU A 127 -5.17 11.07 -8.32
N ARG A 128 -3.84 11.17 -8.47
CA ARG A 128 -3.20 11.14 -9.79
C ARG A 128 -3.46 9.83 -10.52
N ILE A 129 -3.44 8.69 -9.83
CA ILE A 129 -3.71 7.38 -10.42
C ILE A 129 -5.17 7.30 -10.88
N CYS A 130 -6.14 7.75 -10.06
CA CYS A 130 -7.55 7.79 -10.46
C CYS A 130 -7.78 8.66 -11.69
N ASN A 131 -7.07 9.80 -11.83
CA ASN A 131 -7.23 10.73 -12.95
C ASN A 131 -6.65 10.23 -14.29
N ILE A 132 -5.78 9.21 -14.27
CA ILE A 132 -5.25 8.59 -15.49
C ILE A 132 -5.94 7.27 -15.84
N ALA A 133 -6.88 6.82 -15.01
CA ALA A 133 -7.68 5.65 -15.31
C ALA A 133 -8.56 5.92 -16.55
N PRO A 134 -8.65 4.96 -17.50
CA PRO A 134 -9.37 5.13 -18.76
C PRO A 134 -10.89 5.26 -18.60
#